data_AF-A0A2J8N018-F1
#
_entry.id   AF-A0A2J8N018-F1
#
_cell.length_a   1.000
_cell.length_b   1.000
_cell.length_c   1.000
_cell.angle_alpha   90.00
_cell.angle_beta   90.00
_cell.angle_gamma   90.00
#
_symmetry.space_group_name_H-M   'P 1'
#
loop_
_entity.id
_entity.type
_entity.pdbx_description
1 polymer ?
#
loop_
_entity_poly.entity_id
_entity_poly.type
_entity_poly.pdbx_seq_one_letter_code
_entity_poly.pdbx_strand_id
1 'polypeptide(L)'
;MSTAVLENPGLGRKLSDFGQETSYIEDNCNQNGAISLIFSLKEEVGALAKVLRLFEENDINLTHIESRPSRLKKDEYEFFTHLDKRSLPALTNIIKILRHDIGATVHELSRDKKKDTVPWFPRTIQELDRFANQILSYGAELDADHPGFKDPVYRARRKQFADIAYNYRQEEGKRESFIFKKELAALLK
;
A
#
# COMPACT_ATOMS: atom_id res chain seq x y z
N MET A 1 -42.40 22.65 -4.72
CA MET A 1 -41.51 22.00 -3.73
C MET A 1 -40.73 20.92 -4.48
N SER A 2 -39.62 21.30 -5.13
CA SER A 2 -38.76 20.36 -5.87
C SER A 2 -37.82 19.66 -4.90
N THR A 3 -37.77 18.34 -4.93
CA THR A 3 -36.76 17.52 -4.27
C THR A 3 -35.83 16.97 -5.33
N ALA A 4 -34.60 17.50 -5.38
CA ALA A 4 -33.54 17.02 -6.25
C ALA A 4 -32.94 15.72 -5.68
N VAL A 5 -33.04 14.63 -6.44
CA VAL A 5 -32.31 13.38 -6.18
C VAL A 5 -30.94 13.54 -6.83
N LEU A 6 -29.89 13.47 -6.02
CA LEU A 6 -28.50 13.42 -6.50
C LEU A 6 -28.24 12.02 -7.07
N GLU A 7 -28.27 11.91 -8.39
CA GLU A 7 -27.81 10.72 -9.10
C GLU A 7 -26.28 10.63 -9.04
N ASN A 8 -25.76 9.57 -8.43
CA ASN A 8 -24.34 9.22 -8.54
C ASN A 8 -24.09 8.56 -9.91
N PRO A 9 -23.07 8.98 -10.68
CA PRO A 9 -22.81 8.41 -11.99
C PRO A 9 -22.24 6.99 -11.83
N GLY A 10 -22.98 6.02 -12.37
CA GLY A 10 -22.57 4.62 -12.40
C GLY A 10 -21.26 4.43 -13.17
N LEU A 11 -20.29 3.79 -12.51
CA LEU A 11 -19.10 3.27 -13.19
C LEU A 11 -19.54 2.08 -14.04
N GLY A 12 -19.67 2.31 -15.35
CA GLY A 12 -20.02 1.28 -16.33
C GLY A 12 -19.02 0.13 -16.29
N ARG A 13 -19.53 -1.08 -16.05
CA ARG A 13 -18.78 -2.33 -16.29
C ARG A 13 -18.51 -2.43 -17.79
N LYS A 14 -17.24 -2.36 -18.21
CA LYS A 14 -16.85 -2.83 -19.54
C LYS A 14 -17.06 -4.33 -19.57
N LEU A 15 -18.05 -4.77 -20.35
CA LEU A 15 -18.29 -6.17 -20.68
C LEU A 15 -17.06 -6.68 -21.45
N SER A 16 -16.25 -7.54 -20.85
CA SER A 16 -15.28 -8.36 -21.58
C SER A 16 -15.98 -9.65 -22.00
N ASP A 17 -16.06 -9.83 -23.31
CA ASP A 17 -16.64 -10.98 -24.01
C ASP A 17 -15.81 -12.27 -23.71
N PHE A 18 -16.52 -13.37 -23.43
CA PHE A 18 -16.07 -14.76 -23.21
C PHE A 18 -14.58 -15.07 -22.93
N GLY A 19 -14.28 -15.59 -21.72
CA GLY A 19 -13.07 -16.41 -21.49
C GLY A 19 -12.61 -16.46 -20.03
N GLN A 20 -12.85 -17.59 -19.35
CA GLN A 20 -12.34 -18.00 -18.02
C GLN A 20 -12.43 -16.94 -16.90
N GLU A 21 -13.28 -17.19 -15.89
CA GLU A 21 -13.19 -16.48 -14.60
C GLU A 21 -11.81 -16.74 -13.98
N THR A 22 -10.87 -15.84 -14.24
CA THR A 22 -9.63 -15.82 -13.49
C THR A 22 -9.92 -15.18 -12.14
N SER A 23 -9.48 -15.79 -11.05
CA SER A 23 -9.58 -15.25 -9.69
C SER A 23 -8.71 -14.01 -9.46
N TYR A 24 -8.19 -13.41 -10.53
CA TYR A 24 -7.25 -12.31 -10.50
C TYR A 24 -8.00 -11.00 -10.36
N ILE A 25 -7.78 -10.31 -9.25
CA ILE A 25 -8.38 -9.01 -8.96
C ILE A 25 -7.33 -7.94 -9.30
N GLU A 26 -7.68 -7.01 -10.19
CA GLU A 26 -6.81 -5.87 -10.48
C GLU A 26 -6.80 -4.87 -9.32
N ASP A 27 -5.60 -4.44 -8.91
CA ASP A 27 -5.42 -3.45 -7.87
C ASP A 27 -5.99 -2.08 -8.29
N ASN A 28 -6.85 -1.51 -7.44
CA ASN A 28 -7.38 -0.16 -7.62
C ASN A 28 -6.40 0.87 -7.03
N CYS A 29 -5.92 1.80 -7.85
CA CYS A 29 -4.93 2.79 -7.40
C CYS A 29 -5.60 3.79 -6.45
N ASN A 30 -5.12 3.87 -5.20
CA ASN A 30 -5.64 4.81 -4.23
C ASN A 30 -5.40 6.26 -4.72
N GLN A 31 -6.31 7.18 -4.41
CA GLN A 31 -6.18 8.59 -4.81
C GLN A 31 -4.88 9.24 -4.29
N ASN A 32 -4.30 8.68 -3.22
CA ASN A 32 -2.99 9.06 -2.64
C ASN A 32 -1.84 8.15 -3.11
N GLY A 33 -1.72 7.88 -4.41
CA GLY A 33 -0.60 7.12 -4.99
C GLY A 33 0.77 7.74 -4.69
N ALA A 34 1.35 7.39 -3.55
CA ALA A 34 2.73 7.69 -3.22
C ALA A 34 3.66 6.82 -4.07
N ILE A 35 4.77 7.39 -4.56
CA ILE A 35 5.80 6.63 -5.25
C ILE A 35 6.78 6.11 -4.21
N SER A 36 7.13 4.84 -4.31
CA SER A 36 8.16 4.26 -3.45
C SER A 36 9.45 4.14 -4.24
N LEU A 37 10.53 4.73 -3.73
CA LEU A 37 11.85 4.66 -4.33
C LEU A 37 12.78 3.95 -3.36
N ILE A 38 13.47 2.94 -3.87
CA ILE A 38 14.42 2.16 -3.09
C ILE A 38 15.79 2.34 -3.72
N PHE A 39 16.76 2.74 -2.91
CA PHE A 39 18.13 2.86 -3.38
C PHE A 39 19.13 2.35 -2.35
N SER A 40 20.21 1.75 -2.84
CA SER A 40 21.31 1.27 -2.00
C SER A 40 22.51 2.18 -2.14
N LEU A 41 23.10 2.58 -1.01
CA LEU A 41 24.32 3.38 -0.94
C LEU A 41 25.39 2.64 -0.16
N LYS A 42 26.65 2.81 -0.57
CA LYS A 42 27.78 2.41 0.25
C LYS A 42 27.92 3.34 1.47
N GLU A 43 28.31 2.76 2.60
CA GLU A 43 28.56 3.51 3.83
C GLU A 43 29.80 4.40 3.67
N GLU A 44 29.55 5.70 3.50
CA GLU A 44 30.59 6.73 3.44
C GLU A 44 30.10 8.02 4.11
N VAL A 45 31.04 8.80 4.64
CA VAL A 45 30.72 10.07 5.32
C VAL A 45 30.02 11.02 4.35
N GLY A 46 28.78 11.38 4.66
CA GLY A 46 27.99 12.31 3.87
C GLY A 46 27.35 11.73 2.61
N ALA A 47 27.42 10.41 2.36
CA ALA A 47 26.78 9.77 1.21
C ALA A 47 25.28 10.08 1.13
N LEU A 48 24.55 9.86 2.23
CA LEU A 48 23.13 10.19 2.32
C LEU A 48 22.87 11.70 2.18
N ALA A 49 23.71 12.55 2.77
CA ALA A 49 23.55 13.99 2.70
C ALA A 49 23.65 14.51 1.25
N LYS A 50 24.51 13.92 0.43
CA LYS A 50 24.57 14.22 -1.01
C LYS A 50 23.26 13.89 -1.72
N VAL A 51 22.66 12.75 -1.39
CA VAL A 51 21.35 12.34 -1.96
C VAL A 51 20.23 13.26 -1.51
N LEU A 52 20.19 13.63 -0.24
CA LEU A 52 19.16 14.53 0.27
C LEU A 52 19.26 15.93 -0.35
N ARG A 53 20.48 16.45 -0.56
CA ARG A 53 20.69 17.71 -1.29
C ARG A 53 20.20 17.63 -2.73
N LEU A 54 20.44 16.50 -3.41
CA LEU A 54 19.92 16.29 -4.76
C LEU A 54 18.38 16.35 -4.79
N PHE A 55 17.70 15.76 -3.79
CA PHE A 55 16.25 15.87 -3.70
C PHE A 55 15.78 17.32 -3.44
N GLU A 56 16.47 18.03 -2.55
CA GLU A 56 16.18 19.45 -2.26
C GLU A 56 16.35 20.35 -3.51
N GLU A 57 17.45 20.18 -4.25
CA GLU A 57 17.74 20.94 -5.48
C GLU A 57 16.72 20.71 -6.60
N ASN A 58 16.04 19.55 -6.58
CA ASN A 58 15.03 19.20 -7.57
C ASN A 58 13.59 19.37 -7.05
N ASP A 59 13.40 20.07 -5.93
CA ASP A 59 12.10 20.33 -5.29
C ASP A 59 11.30 19.03 -5.01
N ILE A 60 12.01 17.98 -4.59
CA ILE A 60 11.41 16.70 -4.21
C ILE A 60 11.10 16.69 -2.72
N ASN A 61 9.84 16.43 -2.41
CA ASN A 61 9.39 16.25 -1.05
C ASN A 61 9.30 14.76 -0.66
N LEU A 62 10.01 14.40 0.42
CA LEU A 62 9.98 13.07 1.03
C LEU A 62 8.92 13.02 2.13
N THR A 63 7.95 12.13 1.98
CA THR A 63 6.94 11.87 3.03
C THR A 63 7.43 10.85 4.07
N HIS A 64 8.36 9.99 3.67
CA HIS A 64 8.94 8.98 4.54
C HIS A 64 10.33 8.61 4.05
N ILE A 65 11.26 8.43 4.99
CA ILE A 65 12.59 7.87 4.75
C ILE A 65 12.91 6.88 5.86
N GLU A 66 13.30 5.67 5.46
CA GLU A 66 13.78 4.64 6.36
C GLU A 66 15.10 4.10 5.80
N SER A 67 16.11 3.94 6.66
CA SER A 67 17.36 3.28 6.31
C SER A 67 17.44 1.92 7.02
N ARG A 68 17.98 0.92 6.33
CA ARG A 68 18.30 -0.38 6.92
C ARG A 68 19.68 -0.83 6.43
N PRO A 69 20.47 -1.50 7.28
CA PRO A 69 21.69 -2.15 6.82
C PRO A 69 21.31 -3.24 5.80
N SER A 70 22.05 -3.34 4.70
CA SER A 70 21.77 -4.35 3.69
C SER A 70 22.02 -5.75 4.27
N ARG A 71 21.17 -6.71 3.87
CA ARG A 71 21.29 -8.11 4.29
C ARG A 71 22.35 -8.87 3.50
N LEU A 72 22.68 -8.40 2.30
CA LEU A 72 23.60 -9.07 1.37
C LEU A 72 25.02 -8.52 1.49
N LYS A 73 25.16 -7.21 1.68
CA LYS A 73 26.45 -6.51 1.74
C LYS A 73 26.55 -5.73 3.04
N LYS A 74 27.63 -5.93 3.79
CA LYS A 74 27.78 -5.35 5.14
C LYS A 74 28.15 -3.87 5.14
N ASP A 75 28.64 -3.37 4.01
CA ASP A 75 29.10 -1.99 3.80
C ASP A 75 28.09 -1.14 3.01
N GLU A 76 26.86 -1.64 2.82
CA GLU A 76 25.80 -0.93 2.12
C GLU A 76 24.56 -0.74 3.01
N TYR A 77 23.91 0.40 2.83
CA TYR A 77 22.61 0.72 3.40
C TYR A 77 21.55 0.79 2.31
N GLU A 78 20.41 0.18 2.58
CA GLU A 78 19.21 0.28 1.76
C GLU A 78 18.33 1.39 2.33
N PHE A 79 17.91 2.30 1.46
CA PHE A 79 17.01 3.39 1.80
C PHE A 79 15.66 3.15 1.13
N PHE A 80 14.61 3.22 1.94
CA PHE A 80 13.21 3.14 1.54
C PHE A 80 12.62 4.53 1.65
N THR A 81 12.18 5.09 0.53
CA THR A 81 11.65 6.45 0.50
C THR A 81 10.26 6.47 -0.12
N HIS A 82 9.39 7.30 0.43
CA HIS A 82 8.07 7.59 -0.12
C HIS A 82 8.02 9.05 -0.58
N LEU A 83 7.75 9.22 -1.87
CA LEU A 83 7.70 10.50 -2.55
C LEU A 83 6.26 10.89 -2.82
N ASP A 84 6.01 12.20 -2.87
CA ASP A 84 4.73 12.72 -3.31
C ASP A 84 4.53 12.58 -4.83
N LYS A 85 3.28 12.67 -5.30
CA LYS A 85 2.98 12.62 -6.75
C LYS A 85 3.56 13.81 -7.52
N ARG A 86 3.77 14.95 -6.86
CA ARG A 86 4.28 16.17 -7.49
C ARG A 86 5.70 15.97 -7.99
N SER A 87 6.45 15.09 -7.34
CA SER A 87 7.81 14.70 -7.68
C SER A 87 7.93 13.80 -8.93
N LEU A 88 6.82 13.34 -9.54
CA LEU A 88 6.84 12.45 -10.73
C LEU A 88 7.65 12.98 -11.91
N PRO A 89 7.54 14.27 -12.32
CA PRO A 89 8.27 14.78 -13.47
C PRO A 89 9.80 14.75 -13.25
N ALA A 90 10.24 15.05 -12.03
CA ALA A 90 11.66 15.10 -11.67
C ALA A 90 12.27 13.71 -11.38
N LEU A 91 11.43 12.72 -11.06
CA LEU A 91 11.86 11.38 -10.66
C LEU A 91 12.78 10.70 -11.69
N THR A 92 12.43 10.77 -12.97
CA THR A 92 13.23 10.15 -14.04
C THR A 92 14.63 10.74 -14.15
N ASN A 93 14.78 12.05 -13.89
CA ASN A 93 16.08 12.71 -13.88
C ASN A 93 16.91 12.25 -12.68
N ILE A 94 16.29 12.16 -11.51
CA ILE A 94 17.00 11.81 -10.28
C ILE A 94 17.40 10.34 -10.27
N ILE A 95 16.59 9.44 -10.81
CA ILE A 95 16.98 8.03 -10.99
C ILE A 95 18.24 7.95 -11.87
N LYS A 96 18.34 8.77 -12.92
CA LYS A 96 19.55 8.82 -13.75
C LYS A 96 20.75 9.34 -12.97
N ILE A 97 20.60 10.46 -12.24
CA ILE A 97 21.68 11.05 -11.44
C ILE A 97 22.16 10.07 -10.35
N LEU A 98 21.23 9.43 -9.63
CA LEU A 98 21.56 8.42 -8.61
C LEU A 98 22.33 7.24 -9.19
N ARG A 99 21.97 6.78 -10.40
CA ARG A 99 22.65 5.66 -11.08
C ARG A 99 24.03 6.07 -11.62
N HIS A 100 24.16 7.28 -12.19
CA HIS A 100 25.38 7.72 -12.87
C HIS A 100 26.39 8.40 -11.94
N ASP A 101 25.95 9.37 -11.14
CA ASP A 101 26.85 10.24 -10.37
C ASP A 101 27.22 9.64 -9.01
N ILE A 102 26.28 8.89 -8.42
CA ILE A 102 26.44 8.28 -7.09
C ILE A 102 26.73 6.78 -7.20
N GLY A 103 26.44 6.16 -8.34
CA GLY A 103 26.61 4.72 -8.54
C GLY A 103 25.65 3.88 -7.68
N ALA A 104 24.53 4.45 -7.26
CA ALA A 104 23.53 3.77 -6.45
C ALA A 104 22.70 2.79 -7.30
N THR A 105 22.36 1.64 -6.72
CA THR A 105 21.35 0.76 -7.32
C THR A 105 19.97 1.29 -6.94
N VAL A 106 19.12 1.59 -7.93
CA VAL A 106 17.83 2.27 -7.72
C VAL A 106 16.68 1.49 -8.35
N HIS A 107 15.66 1.19 -7.55
CA HIS A 107 14.40 0.57 -7.94
C HIS A 107 13.23 1.51 -7.67
N GLU A 108 12.49 1.83 -8.73
CA GLU A 108 11.20 2.54 -8.63
C GLU A 108 10.09 1.50 -8.45
N LEU A 109 9.33 1.65 -7.37
CA LEU A 109 8.12 0.88 -7.11
C LEU A 109 6.91 1.76 -7.39
N SER A 110 6.17 1.39 -8.43
CA SER A 110 4.95 2.06 -8.83
C SER A 110 3.78 1.10 -8.83
N ARG A 111 2.59 1.62 -8.53
CA ARG A 111 1.32 0.89 -8.73
C ARG A 111 0.83 1.00 -10.16
N ASP A 112 1.31 1.99 -10.90
CA ASP A 112 1.02 2.11 -12.32
C ASP A 112 1.85 1.09 -13.09
N LYS A 113 1.21 0.28 -13.94
CA LYS A 113 1.84 -0.75 -14.78
C LYS A 113 2.69 -0.13 -15.92
N LYS A 114 3.69 0.70 -15.57
CA LYS A 114 4.64 1.27 -16.53
C LYS A 114 5.72 0.23 -16.86
N LYS A 115 6.12 0.15 -18.13
CA LYS A 115 7.26 -0.67 -18.56
C LYS A 115 8.51 -0.24 -17.76
N ASP A 116 9.26 -1.23 -17.28
CA ASP A 116 10.49 -1.10 -16.49
C ASP A 116 10.35 -0.65 -15.03
N THR A 117 9.13 -0.64 -14.48
CA THR A 117 8.90 -0.39 -13.04
C THR A 117 8.60 -1.68 -12.29
N VAL A 118 9.01 -1.75 -11.02
CA VAL A 118 8.66 -2.87 -10.15
C VAL A 118 7.25 -2.61 -9.61
N PRO A 119 6.30 -3.54 -9.75
CA PRO A 119 4.99 -3.39 -9.14
C PRO A 119 5.15 -3.19 -7.63
N TRP A 120 4.47 -2.19 -7.10
CA TRP A 120 4.50 -1.94 -5.65
C TRP A 120 3.99 -3.16 -4.88
N PHE A 121 4.66 -3.51 -3.79
CA PHE A 121 4.23 -4.53 -2.84
C PHE A 121 4.49 -4.06 -1.41
N PRO A 122 3.66 -4.47 -0.42
CA PRO A 122 3.86 -4.11 0.97
C PRO A 122 5.12 -4.81 1.51
N ARG A 123 6.02 -4.02 2.09
CA ARG A 123 7.28 -4.51 2.68
C ARG A 123 7.23 -4.62 4.18
N THR A 124 6.41 -3.80 4.82
CA THR A 124 6.20 -3.83 6.26
C THR A 124 4.82 -4.42 6.58
N ILE A 125 4.73 -5.03 7.75
CA ILE A 125 3.46 -5.54 8.25
C ILE A 125 2.42 -4.42 8.42
N GLN A 126 2.87 -3.20 8.74
CA GLN A 126 2.03 -2.01 8.83
C GLN A 126 1.52 -1.52 7.46
N GLU A 127 2.24 -1.82 6.38
CA GLU A 127 1.76 -1.51 5.02
C GLU A 127 0.63 -2.44 4.56
N LEU A 128 0.53 -3.65 5.12
CA LEU A 128 -0.62 -4.53 4.87
C LEU A 128 -1.92 -3.89 5.37
N ASP A 129 -1.89 -3.23 6.52
CA ASP A 129 -3.05 -2.52 7.06
C ASP A 129 -3.54 -1.39 6.11
N ARG A 130 -2.64 -0.78 5.33
CA ARG A 130 -3.00 0.21 4.29
C ARG A 130 -3.70 -0.44 3.08
N PHE A 131 -3.43 -1.71 2.82
CA PHE A 131 -3.99 -2.47 1.70
C PHE A 131 -5.25 -3.27 2.07
N ALA A 132 -5.41 -3.65 3.34
CA ALA A 132 -6.49 -4.53 3.81
C ALA A 132 -7.89 -4.04 3.43
N ASN A 133 -8.08 -2.73 3.28
CA ASN A 133 -9.37 -2.13 2.91
C ASN A 133 -9.58 -1.98 1.40
N GLN A 134 -8.65 -2.47 0.57
CA GLN A 134 -8.74 -2.44 -0.91
C GLN A 134 -9.36 -3.72 -1.49
N ILE A 135 -9.89 -4.61 -0.65
CA ILE A 135 -10.52 -5.85 -1.12
C ILE A 135 -11.84 -5.50 -1.81
N LEU A 136 -11.87 -5.71 -3.13
CA LEU A 136 -13.02 -5.45 -4.01
C LEU A 136 -14.13 -6.50 -3.89
N SER A 137 -13.84 -7.65 -3.29
CA SER A 137 -14.73 -8.80 -3.28
C SER A 137 -15.38 -9.01 -1.91
N TYR A 138 -16.71 -9.15 -1.93
CA TYR A 138 -17.54 -9.68 -0.84
C TYR A 138 -17.49 -8.93 0.50
N GLY A 139 -17.55 -7.59 0.46
CA GLY A 139 -17.77 -6.75 1.64
C GLY A 139 -19.14 -6.98 2.32
N ALA A 140 -19.78 -5.91 2.79
CA ALA A 140 -21.13 -6.00 3.36
C ALA A 140 -22.20 -6.35 2.31
N GLU A 141 -21.93 -6.04 1.04
CA GLU A 141 -22.87 -6.24 -0.06
C GLU A 141 -22.63 -7.58 -0.75
N LEU A 142 -23.74 -8.28 -0.99
CA LEU A 142 -23.79 -9.57 -1.67
C LEU A 142 -24.35 -9.35 -3.06
N ASP A 143 -23.81 -10.05 -4.06
CA ASP A 143 -24.43 -10.14 -5.38
C ASP A 143 -25.82 -10.79 -5.28
N ALA A 144 -26.73 -10.41 -6.18
CA ALA A 144 -28.10 -10.94 -6.21
C ALA A 144 -28.15 -12.48 -6.38
N ASP A 145 -27.12 -13.05 -7.01
CA ASP A 145 -26.97 -14.49 -7.24
C ASP A 145 -26.38 -15.24 -6.03
N HIS A 146 -26.04 -14.54 -4.94
CA HIS A 146 -25.54 -15.16 -3.72
C HIS A 146 -26.69 -15.85 -2.94
N PRO A 147 -26.54 -17.10 -2.46
CA PRO A 147 -27.62 -17.86 -1.82
C PRO A 147 -28.18 -17.18 -0.55
N GLY A 148 -27.33 -16.41 0.15
CA GLY A 148 -27.70 -15.61 1.31
C GLY A 148 -28.22 -14.19 1.02
N PHE A 149 -28.45 -13.79 -0.24
CA PHE A 149 -28.80 -12.42 -0.61
C PHE A 149 -30.13 -11.95 0.03
N LYS A 150 -31.14 -12.83 0.05
CA LYS A 150 -32.48 -12.49 0.60
C LYS A 150 -32.58 -12.63 2.12
N ASP A 151 -31.61 -13.28 2.76
CA ASP A 151 -31.63 -13.50 4.20
C ASP A 151 -31.16 -12.24 4.96
N PRO A 152 -32.04 -11.57 5.74
CA PRO A 152 -31.66 -10.38 6.50
C PRO A 152 -30.70 -10.67 7.65
N VAL A 153 -30.79 -11.84 8.30
CA VAL A 153 -29.93 -12.23 9.42
C VAL A 153 -28.53 -12.53 8.91
N TYR A 154 -28.42 -13.25 7.79
CA TYR A 154 -27.14 -13.53 7.15
C TYR A 154 -26.44 -12.25 6.69
N ARG A 155 -27.17 -11.31 6.08
CA ARG A 155 -26.64 -9.99 5.68
C ARG A 155 -26.15 -9.17 6.87
N ALA A 156 -26.92 -9.10 7.96
CA ALA A 156 -26.52 -8.40 9.17
C ALA A 156 -25.23 -8.99 9.76
N ARG A 157 -25.12 -10.32 9.78
CA ARG A 157 -23.92 -11.01 10.28
C ARG A 157 -22.71 -10.81 9.37
N ARG A 158 -22.89 -10.82 8.04
CA ARG A 158 -21.84 -10.51 7.06
C ARG A 158 -21.34 -9.08 7.21
N LYS A 159 -22.25 -8.13 7.41
CA LYS A 159 -21.91 -6.74 7.71
C LYS A 159 -21.05 -6.64 8.97
N GLN A 160 -21.43 -7.32 10.06
CA GLN A 160 -20.65 -7.33 11.30
C GLN A 160 -19.21 -7.83 11.07
N PHE A 161 -19.02 -8.92 10.32
CA PHE A 161 -17.68 -9.42 10.03
C PHE A 161 -16.89 -8.50 9.10
N ALA A 162 -17.55 -7.90 8.11
CA ALA A 162 -16.92 -6.90 7.23
C ALA A 162 -16.45 -5.67 8.03
N ASP A 163 -17.27 -5.19 8.97
CA ASP A 163 -16.93 -4.05 9.83
C ASP A 163 -15.74 -4.36 10.75
N ILE A 164 -15.67 -5.59 11.30
CA ILE A 164 -14.51 -6.05 12.08
C ILE A 164 -13.25 -6.09 11.21
N ALA A 165 -13.34 -6.66 10.02
CA ALA A 165 -12.20 -6.76 9.10
C ALA A 165 -11.70 -5.39 8.64
N TYR A 166 -12.61 -4.45 8.34
CA TYR A 166 -12.28 -3.11 7.87
C TYR A 166 -11.52 -2.26 8.91
N ASN A 167 -11.86 -2.46 10.18
CA ASN A 167 -11.26 -1.72 11.29
C ASN A 167 -10.05 -2.44 11.91
N TYR A 168 -9.78 -3.69 11.52
CA TYR A 168 -8.67 -4.45 12.06
C TYR A 168 -7.33 -3.78 11.74
N ARG A 169 -6.51 -3.60 12.77
CA ARG A 169 -5.11 -3.16 12.66
C ARG A 169 -4.20 -4.17 13.33
N GLN A 170 -3.09 -4.51 12.70
CA GLN A 170 -2.19 -5.55 13.19
C GLN A 170 -1.61 -5.26 14.58
N GLU A 171 -1.43 -3.98 14.92
CA GLU A 171 -0.95 -3.56 16.24
C GLU A 171 -1.99 -3.77 17.35
N GLU A 172 -3.28 -3.77 17.02
CA GLU A 172 -4.38 -3.99 17.98
C GLU A 172 -4.61 -5.48 18.26
N GLY A 173 -4.51 -6.35 17.24
CA GLY A 173 -4.57 -7.80 17.45
C GLY A 173 -3.46 -8.33 18.37
N LYS A 174 -2.29 -7.69 18.37
CA LYS A 174 -1.20 -7.99 19.34
C LYS A 174 -1.53 -7.54 20.76
N ARG A 175 -2.23 -6.41 20.93
CA ARG A 175 -2.68 -5.92 22.26
C ARG A 175 -3.75 -6.83 22.85
N GLU A 176 -4.76 -7.20 22.07
CA GLU A 176 -5.84 -8.11 22.49
C GLU A 176 -5.30 -9.49 22.91
N SER A 177 -4.40 -10.09 22.11
CA SER A 177 -3.78 -11.38 22.45
C SER A 177 -2.84 -11.32 23.67
N PHE A 178 -2.26 -10.15 23.97
CA PHE A 178 -1.45 -9.94 25.16
C PHE A 178 -2.29 -9.75 26.43
N ILE A 179 -3.45 -9.09 26.32
CA ILE A 179 -4.43 -8.96 27.42
C ILE A 179 -5.00 -10.34 27.77
N PHE A 180 -5.42 -11.12 26.77
CA PHE A 180 -5.96 -12.46 26.98
C PHE A 180 -4.95 -13.41 27.65
N LYS A 181 -3.66 -13.30 27.30
CA LYS A 181 -2.57 -14.06 27.96
C LYS A 181 -2.30 -13.60 29.39
N LYS A 182 -2.43 -12.31 29.69
CA LYS A 182 -2.27 -11.77 31.05
C LYS A 182 -3.42 -12.19 31.96
N GLU A 183 -4.66 -12.18 31.46
CA GLU A 183 -5.83 -12.65 32.23
C GLU A 183 -5.78 -14.15 32.51
N LEU A 184 -5.38 -14.97 31.53
CA LEU A 184 -5.16 -16.41 31.74
C LEU A 184 -4.04 -16.71 32.75
N ALA A 185 -2.98 -15.90 32.78
CA ALA A 185 -1.90 -16.04 33.76
C ALA A 185 -2.30 -15.60 35.18
N ALA A 186 -3.28 -14.70 35.31
CA ALA A 186 -3.84 -14.27 36.59
C ALA A 186 -4.86 -15.27 37.17
N LEU A 187 -5.50 -16.07 36.31
CA LEU A 187 -6.46 -17.13 36.70
C LEU A 187 -5.80 -18.46 37.08
N LEU A 188 -4.48 -18.60 36.89
CA LEU A 188 -3.70 -19.82 37.19
C LEU A 188 -2.79 -19.68 38.43
N LYS A 189 -3.09 -18.74 39.34
CA LYS A 189 -2.48 -18.63 40.68
C LYS A 189 -3.56 -18.69 41.74
#